data_AF-A0A661B3B8-F1
#
_entry.id   AF-A0A661B3B8-F1
#
_cell.length_a   1.000
_cell.length_b   1.000
_cell.length_c   1.000
_cell.angle_alpha   90.00
_cell.angle_beta   90.00
_cell.angle_gamma   90.00
#
_symmetry.space_group_name_H-M   'P 1'
#
loop_
_entity.id
_entity.type
_entity.pdbx_description
1 polymer ?
#
loop_
_entity_poly.entity_id
_entity_poly.type
_entity_poly.pdbx_seq_one_letter_code
_entity_poly.pdbx_strand_id
1 'polypeptide(L)'
;MEGRKKTLVFTVGTTRFGVPLLDVLEVIDIEKTIDNADTTPYRVAQYRDGFVFLRDMLEIAGFTGVDSGPNGAQAIVLDMPVFAGFIIRSPINIIEFAPAQIVSVPKVIADSIERAFLAGVGIKEDELVLIIDKNIIFPPEEITRLKTLAKKTTKRSIKKTTVAEDK
;
A
#
# COMPACT_ATOMS: atom_id res chain seq x y z
N MET A 1 13.75 -20.73 17.58
CA MET A 1 12.66 -21.27 16.74
C MET A 1 12.10 -20.10 15.95
N GLU A 2 12.34 -20.02 14.64
CA GLU A 2 11.69 -19.00 13.83
C GLU A 2 10.21 -19.36 13.68
N GLY A 3 9.33 -18.43 14.10
CA GLY A 3 7.88 -18.62 14.02
C GLY A 3 7.38 -18.57 12.58
N ARG A 4 6.20 -19.16 12.34
CA ARG A 4 5.49 -19.02 11.06
C ARG A 4 5.22 -17.53 10.79
N LYS A 5 5.40 -17.12 9.55
CA LYS A 5 5.13 -15.74 9.10
C LYS A 5 3.72 -15.67 8.52
N LYS A 6 2.89 -14.82 9.11
CA LYS A 6 1.55 -14.50 8.60
C LYS A 6 1.65 -13.41 7.54
N THR A 7 0.96 -13.61 6.43
CA THR A 7 0.97 -12.70 5.28
C THR A 7 -0.47 -12.45 4.86
N LEU A 8 -0.84 -11.18 4.70
CA LEU A 8 -2.09 -10.76 4.08
C LEU A 8 -1.90 -10.79 2.57
N VAL A 9 -2.70 -11.59 1.89
CA VAL A 9 -2.58 -11.92 0.47
C VAL A 9 -3.77 -11.38 -0.30
N PHE A 10 -3.50 -10.78 -1.45
CA PHE A 10 -4.48 -10.24 -2.39
C PHE A 10 -4.01 -10.50 -3.83
N THR A 11 -4.88 -10.26 -4.81
CA THR A 11 -4.62 -10.54 -6.22
C THR A 11 -4.70 -9.28 -7.06
N VAL A 12 -3.75 -9.11 -7.98
CA VAL A 12 -3.76 -8.06 -8.99
C VAL A 12 -3.61 -8.71 -10.35
N GLY A 13 -4.63 -8.58 -11.20
CA GLY A 13 -4.75 -9.39 -12.41
C GLY A 13 -4.81 -10.88 -12.06
N THR A 14 -3.81 -11.65 -12.48
CA THR A 14 -3.66 -13.07 -12.14
C THR A 14 -2.55 -13.33 -11.11
N THR A 15 -1.86 -12.28 -10.65
CA THR A 15 -0.70 -12.41 -9.76
C THR A 15 -1.11 -12.19 -8.32
N ARG A 16 -0.66 -13.06 -7.42
CA ARG A 16 -0.88 -12.92 -5.98
C ARG A 16 0.27 -12.18 -5.32
N PHE A 17 -0.08 -11.20 -4.51
CA PHE A 17 0.84 -10.40 -3.74
C PHE A 17 0.55 -10.58 -2.26
N GLY A 18 1.59 -10.46 -1.44
CA GLY A 18 1.52 -10.61 -0.01
C GLY A 18 2.24 -9.49 0.73
N VAL A 19 1.61 -8.97 1.77
CA VAL A 19 2.23 -8.06 2.73
C VAL A 19 2.36 -8.79 4.07
N PRO A 20 3.53 -8.78 4.72
CA PRO A 20 3.64 -9.35 6.07
C PRO A 20 2.57 -8.75 6.98
N LEU A 21 1.84 -9.58 7.72
CA LEU A 21 0.71 -9.09 8.53
C LEU A 21 1.16 -8.10 9.62
N LEU A 22 2.41 -8.23 10.09
CA LEU A 22 3.03 -7.30 11.04
C LEU A 22 3.26 -5.90 10.46
N ASP A 23 3.26 -5.76 9.13
CA ASP A 23 3.39 -4.48 8.45
C ASP A 23 2.03 -3.82 8.19
N VAL A 24 0.91 -4.46 8.55
CA VAL A 24 -0.45 -3.97 8.29
C VAL A 24 -1.06 -3.45 9.58
N LEU A 25 -1.57 -2.22 9.55
CA LEU A 25 -2.37 -1.65 10.63
C LEU A 25 -3.83 -2.10 10.53
N GLU A 26 -4.44 -1.87 9.37
CA GLU A 26 -5.85 -2.21 9.11
C GLU A 26 -6.14 -2.27 7.61
N VAL A 27 -7.29 -2.84 7.26
CA VAL A 27 -7.84 -2.78 5.91
C VAL A 27 -9.14 -1.98 5.99
N ILE A 28 -9.27 -0.95 5.16
CA ILE A 28 -10.42 -0.04 5.14
C ILE A 28 -11.06 -0.02 3.75
N ASP A 29 -12.36 0.25 3.70
CA ASP A 29 -13.03 0.56 2.44
C ASP A 29 -12.73 2.01 2.02
N ILE A 30 -12.56 2.25 0.72
CA ILE A 30 -12.27 3.58 0.18
C ILE A 30 -13.48 4.07 -0.62
N GLU A 31 -14.12 5.13 -0.17
CA GLU A 31 -15.22 5.75 -0.94
C GLU A 31 -14.70 6.64 -2.07
N LYS A 32 -13.65 7.42 -1.78
CA LYS A 32 -13.09 8.40 -2.71
C LYS A 32 -11.61 8.65 -2.46
N THR A 33 -10.87 8.78 -3.56
CA THR A 33 -9.51 9.31 -3.56
C THR A 33 -9.44 10.66 -4.25
N ILE A 34 -8.45 11.45 -3.86
CA ILE A 34 -8.10 12.73 -4.48
C ILE A 34 -6.72 12.57 -5.10
N ASP A 35 -6.64 12.82 -6.41
CA ASP A 35 -5.36 12.94 -7.09
C ASP A 35 -4.83 14.38 -6.89
N ASN A 36 -3.56 14.51 -6.51
CA ASN A 36 -2.92 15.79 -6.31
C ASN A 36 -1.49 15.74 -6.87
N ALA A 37 -1.16 16.69 -7.75
CA ALA A 37 0.17 16.79 -8.37
C ALA A 37 1.30 16.89 -7.32
N ASP A 38 1.06 17.53 -6.18
CA ASP A 38 2.04 17.64 -5.08
C ASP A 38 2.31 16.30 -4.39
N THR A 39 1.38 15.35 -4.51
CA THR A 39 1.45 14.03 -3.90
C THR A 39 1.68 12.93 -4.92
N THR A 40 1.74 13.19 -6.23
CA THR A 40 2.08 12.17 -7.24
C THR A 40 3.36 11.43 -6.83
N PRO A 41 3.38 10.08 -6.87
CA PRO A 41 2.38 9.15 -7.41
C PRO A 41 1.29 8.68 -6.42
N TYR A 42 1.12 9.35 -5.28
CA TYR A 42 0.15 9.00 -4.25
C TYR A 42 -1.22 9.62 -4.48
N ARG A 43 -2.25 8.79 -4.35
CA ARG A 43 -3.64 9.21 -4.18
C ARG A 43 -3.91 9.46 -2.69
N VAL A 44 -4.76 10.42 -2.37
CA VAL A 44 -5.06 10.81 -0.98
C VAL A 44 -6.49 10.46 -0.64
N ALA A 45 -6.74 9.80 0.48
CA ALA A 45 -8.09 9.51 0.99
C ALA A 45 -8.26 10.02 2.43
N GLN A 46 -9.50 10.31 2.82
CA GLN A 46 -9.84 10.63 4.21
C GLN A 46 -9.59 9.39 5.07
N TYR A 47 -8.90 9.58 6.20
CA TYR A 47 -8.64 8.48 7.13
C TYR A 47 -8.52 9.03 8.55
N ARG A 48 -9.44 8.59 9.41
CA ARG A 48 -9.62 9.15 10.77
C ARG A 48 -9.73 10.68 10.71
N ASP A 49 -9.05 11.40 11.60
CA ASP A 49 -9.00 12.87 11.63
C ASP A 49 -8.02 13.50 10.62
N GLY A 50 -7.54 12.71 9.65
CA GLY A 50 -6.53 13.15 8.69
C GLY A 50 -6.65 12.45 7.35
N PHE A 51 -5.50 12.08 6.79
CA PHE A 51 -5.41 11.51 5.44
C PHE A 51 -4.47 10.32 5.42
N VAL A 52 -4.71 9.41 4.48
CA VAL A 52 -3.83 8.31 4.12
C VAL A 52 -3.31 8.50 2.70
N PHE A 53 -2.02 8.24 2.48
CA PHE A 53 -1.37 8.29 1.18
C PHE A 53 -1.30 6.91 0.56
N LEU A 54 -1.95 6.73 -0.58
CA LEU A 54 -2.18 5.42 -1.16
C LEU A 54 -1.51 5.31 -2.52
N ARG A 55 -0.84 4.18 -2.76
CA ARG A 55 -0.37 3.77 -4.09
C ARG A 55 -1.31 2.72 -4.64
N ASP A 56 -1.66 2.81 -5.92
CA ASP A 56 -2.48 1.78 -6.55
C ASP A 56 -1.65 0.55 -6.90
N MET A 57 -2.06 -0.63 -6.44
CA MET A 57 -1.36 -1.87 -6.74
C MET A 57 -1.43 -2.26 -8.21
N LEU A 58 -2.44 -1.80 -8.97
CA LEU A 58 -2.46 -1.95 -10.42
C LEU A 58 -1.28 -1.20 -11.04
N GLU A 59 -1.04 0.04 -10.62
CA GLU A 59 0.06 0.87 -11.11
C GLU A 59 1.42 0.29 -10.69
N ILE A 60 1.56 -0.10 -9.40
CA ILE A 60 2.80 -0.72 -8.90
C ILE A 60 3.11 -2.02 -9.66
N ALA A 61 2.10 -2.82 -9.98
CA ALA A 61 2.29 -4.08 -10.70
C ALA A 61 2.39 -3.93 -12.22
N GLY A 62 2.34 -2.70 -12.76
CA GLY A 62 2.50 -2.41 -14.18
C GLY A 62 1.23 -2.61 -15.03
N PHE A 63 0.06 -2.79 -14.42
CA PHE A 63 -1.23 -2.86 -15.11
C PHE A 63 -1.76 -1.45 -15.38
N THR A 64 -1.13 -0.74 -16.32
CA THR A 64 -1.54 0.62 -16.72
C THR A 64 -2.76 0.60 -17.65
N GLY A 65 -3.61 1.63 -17.60
CA GLY A 65 -4.76 1.80 -18.50
C GLY A 65 -6.04 1.04 -18.11
N VAL A 66 -6.05 0.33 -16.99
CA VAL A 66 -7.29 -0.23 -16.41
C VAL A 66 -8.01 0.87 -15.64
N ASP A 67 -9.29 1.11 -15.96
CA ASP A 67 -10.10 2.10 -15.25
C ASP A 67 -10.15 1.73 -13.75
N SER A 68 -9.55 2.59 -12.95
CA SER A 68 -9.14 2.33 -11.57
C SER A 68 -9.96 3.20 -10.60
N GLY A 69 -11.24 3.38 -10.91
CA GLY A 69 -12.20 4.04 -10.02
C GLY A 69 -12.22 3.44 -8.61
N PRO A 70 -12.68 4.20 -7.61
CA PRO A 70 -12.69 3.77 -6.20
C PRO A 70 -13.78 2.73 -5.89
N ASN A 71 -14.74 2.49 -6.79
CA ASN A 71 -15.85 1.57 -6.53
C ASN A 71 -15.35 0.15 -6.24
N GLY A 72 -15.63 -0.33 -5.02
CA GLY A 72 -15.21 -1.65 -4.54
C GLY A 72 -13.71 -1.76 -4.21
N ALA A 73 -13.00 -0.64 -4.08
CA ALA A 73 -11.60 -0.62 -3.69
C ALA A 73 -11.44 -0.59 -2.16
N GLN A 74 -10.49 -1.37 -1.65
CA GLN A 74 -10.05 -1.34 -0.26
C GLN A 74 -8.63 -0.80 -0.17
N ALA A 75 -8.28 -0.18 0.96
CA ALA A 75 -6.93 0.22 1.29
C ALA A 75 -6.34 -0.71 2.34
N ILE A 76 -5.17 -1.28 2.08
CA ILE A 76 -4.32 -1.88 3.11
C ILE A 76 -3.46 -0.75 3.69
N VAL A 77 -3.75 -0.33 4.92
CA VAL A 77 -2.98 0.70 5.63
C VAL A 77 -1.80 0.04 6.34
N LEU A 78 -0.59 0.55 6.12
CA LEU A 78 0.64 -0.03 6.63
C LEU A 78 1.11 0.62 7.93
N ASP A 79 1.79 -0.17 8.76
CA ASP A 79 2.48 0.34 9.95
C ASP A 79 3.75 1.08 9.55
N MET A 80 3.59 2.39 9.43
CA MET A 80 4.64 3.33 9.04
C MET A 80 4.46 4.67 9.78
N PRO A 81 5.52 5.50 9.87
CA PRO A 81 5.46 6.78 10.57
C PRO A 81 4.49 7.85 9.98
N VAL A 82 3.85 7.55 8.85
CA VAL A 82 2.77 8.31 8.23
C VAL A 82 1.74 7.30 7.75
N PHE A 83 0.45 7.63 7.80
CA PHE A 83 -0.58 6.75 7.23
C PHE A 83 -0.40 6.65 5.72
N ALA A 84 0.01 5.48 5.28
CA ALA A 84 0.21 5.18 3.88
C ALA A 84 -0.04 3.70 3.61
N GLY A 85 -0.32 3.36 2.36
CA GLY A 85 -0.80 2.03 2.04
C GLY A 85 -1.11 1.77 0.58
N PHE A 86 -1.78 0.65 0.34
CA PHE A 86 -2.05 0.13 -0.98
C PHE A 86 -3.54 0.16 -1.30
N ILE A 87 -3.91 0.64 -2.49
CA ILE A 87 -5.25 0.41 -3.03
C ILE A 87 -5.27 -0.99 -3.66
N ILE A 88 -6.24 -1.79 -3.26
CA ILE A 88 -6.52 -3.12 -3.79
C ILE A 88 -7.99 -3.24 -4.19
N ARG A 89 -8.31 -4.17 -5.10
CA ARG A 89 -9.67 -4.41 -5.61
C ARG A 89 -10.09 -5.87 -5.54
N SER A 90 -9.27 -6.70 -4.90
CA SER A 90 -9.52 -8.13 -4.74
C SER A 90 -9.78 -8.45 -3.27
N PRO A 91 -10.52 -9.54 -2.97
CA PRO A 91 -10.60 -10.07 -1.62
C PRO A 91 -9.22 -10.33 -1.01
N ILE A 92 -9.14 -10.12 0.31
CA ILE A 92 -7.95 -10.43 1.11
C ILE A 92 -8.09 -11.80 1.78
N ASN A 93 -6.98 -12.51 1.90
CA ASN A 93 -6.86 -13.74 2.68
C ASN A 93 -5.62 -13.68 3.55
N ILE A 94 -5.56 -14.46 4.63
CA ILE A 94 -4.34 -14.60 5.44
C ILE A 94 -3.74 -15.98 5.19
N ILE A 95 -2.47 -16.00 4.81
CA ILE A 95 -1.69 -17.23 4.61
C ILE A 95 -0.54 -17.25 5.63
N GLU A 96 -0.35 -18.41 6.24
CA GLU A 96 0.84 -18.71 7.06
C GLU A 96 1.87 -19.47 6.25
N PHE A 97 3.09 -18.93 6.21
CA PHE A 97 4.27 -19.56 5.63
C PHE A 97 5.25 -20.00 6.72
N ALA A 98 5.77 -21.21 6.61
CA ALA A 98 6.99 -21.60 7.32
C ALA A 98 8.20 -20.82 6.75
N PRO A 99 9.28 -20.60 7.53
CA PRO A 99 10.46 -19.90 7.03
C PRO A 99 11.03 -20.48 5.73
N ALA A 100 11.10 -21.81 5.62
CA ALA A 100 11.58 -22.50 4.42
C ALA A 100 10.67 -22.34 3.19
N GLN A 101 9.44 -21.86 3.37
CA GLN A 101 8.50 -21.58 2.30
C GLN A 101 8.63 -20.16 1.75
N ILE A 102 9.48 -19.32 2.34
CA ILE A 102 9.79 -17.99 1.82
C ILE A 102 11.21 -18.04 1.26
N VAL A 103 11.31 -17.96 -0.06
CA VAL A 103 12.59 -17.98 -0.78
C VAL A 103 12.92 -16.59 -1.30
N SER A 104 14.19 -16.37 -1.65
CA SER A 104 14.61 -15.15 -2.33
C SER A 104 13.92 -15.03 -3.69
N VAL A 105 13.75 -13.80 -4.15
CA VAL A 105 13.13 -13.54 -5.46
C VAL A 105 13.98 -14.18 -6.57
N PRO A 106 13.43 -15.12 -7.36
CA PRO A 106 14.15 -15.72 -8.48
C PRO A 106 14.55 -14.67 -9.51
N LYS A 107 15.73 -14.81 -10.13
CA LYS A 107 16.24 -13.85 -11.12
C LYS A 107 15.26 -13.57 -12.25
N VAL A 108 14.59 -14.60 -12.78
CA VAL A 108 13.59 -14.44 -13.85
C VAL A 108 12.43 -13.53 -13.42
N ILE A 109 12.01 -13.58 -12.16
CA ILE A 109 10.97 -12.69 -11.63
C ILE A 109 11.53 -11.28 -11.43
N ALA A 110 12.75 -11.16 -10.94
CA ALA A 110 13.45 -9.89 -10.77
C ALA A 110 13.69 -9.16 -12.10
N ASP A 111 13.93 -9.90 -13.18
CA ASP A 111 14.23 -9.37 -14.52
C ASP A 111 12.95 -9.11 -15.36
N SER A 112 11.84 -9.80 -15.05
CA SER A 112 10.63 -9.79 -15.90
C SER A 112 9.79 -8.53 -15.80
N ILE A 113 9.83 -7.82 -14.68
CA ILE A 113 9.03 -6.61 -14.44
C ILE A 113 9.89 -5.70 -13.55
N GLU A 114 9.61 -4.40 -13.61
CA GLU A 114 9.91 -3.33 -12.65
C GLU A 114 9.49 -3.66 -11.18
N ARG A 115 9.66 -4.92 -10.74
CA ARG A 115 9.32 -5.55 -9.47
C ARG A 115 10.46 -5.47 -8.47
N ALA A 116 11.19 -4.34 -8.49
CA ALA A 116 12.20 -4.04 -7.48
C ALA A 116 11.62 -4.01 -6.05
N PHE A 117 10.30 -3.96 -5.90
CA PHE A 117 9.59 -3.85 -4.62
C PHE A 117 9.36 -5.17 -3.87
N LEU A 118 10.01 -6.28 -4.24
CA LEU A 118 9.78 -7.59 -3.63
C LEU A 118 10.84 -7.95 -2.58
N ALA A 119 10.39 -8.39 -1.40
CA ALA A 119 11.22 -8.94 -0.34
C ALA A 119 11.52 -10.44 -0.53
N GLY A 120 10.67 -11.16 -1.26
CA GLY A 120 10.79 -12.60 -1.45
C GLY A 120 9.58 -13.21 -2.14
N VAL A 121 9.57 -14.54 -2.20
CA VAL A 121 8.47 -15.33 -2.77
C VAL A 121 8.04 -16.39 -1.77
N GLY A 122 6.77 -16.34 -1.37
CA GLY A 122 6.12 -17.38 -0.60
C GLY A 122 5.66 -18.50 -1.54
N ILE A 123 6.04 -19.73 -1.23
CA ILE A 123 5.66 -20.94 -1.97
C ILE A 123 4.97 -21.89 -0.98
N LYS A 124 3.68 -22.11 -1.18
CA LYS A 124 2.91 -23.04 -0.36
C LYS A 124 2.04 -23.89 -1.27
N GLU A 125 2.27 -25.21 -1.21
CA GLU A 125 1.65 -26.15 -2.15
C GLU A 125 1.96 -25.71 -3.59
N ASP A 126 0.96 -25.47 -4.41
CA ASP A 126 1.11 -24.97 -5.79
C ASP A 126 0.85 -23.45 -5.92
N GLU A 127 0.82 -22.73 -4.79
CA GLU A 127 0.54 -21.31 -4.75
C GLU A 127 1.82 -20.48 -4.60
N LEU A 128 2.01 -19.54 -5.53
CA LEU A 128 3.09 -18.56 -5.51
C LEU A 128 2.55 -17.20 -5.08
N VAL A 129 3.14 -16.62 -4.03
CA VAL A 129 2.80 -15.30 -3.51
C VAL A 129 4.04 -14.41 -3.51
N LEU A 130 3.98 -13.29 -4.22
CA LEU A 130 5.06 -12.31 -4.26
C LEU A 130 5.00 -11.43 -3.00
N ILE A 131 6.02 -11.54 -2.14
CA ILE A 131 6.06 -10.81 -0.87
C ILE A 131 6.62 -9.41 -1.12
N ILE A 132 5.83 -8.40 -0.81
CA ILE A 132 6.15 -6.99 -0.99
C ILE A 132 7.10 -6.50 0.12
N ASP A 133 8.08 -5.68 -0.26
CA ASP A 133 8.85 -4.82 0.64
C ASP A 133 8.27 -3.40 0.63
N LYS A 134 7.64 -3.01 1.75
CA LYS A 134 7.06 -1.67 1.89
C LYS A 134 8.11 -0.55 1.80
N ASN A 135 9.36 -0.80 2.19
CA ASN A 135 10.39 0.24 2.23
C ASN A 135 10.88 0.61 0.82
N ILE A 136 10.66 -0.27 -0.16
CA ILE A 136 10.99 0.01 -1.54
C ILE A 136 9.86 0.79 -2.21
N ILE A 137 8.60 0.49 -1.88
CA ILE A 137 7.44 1.23 -2.42
C ILE A 137 7.29 2.60 -1.77
N PHE A 138 7.64 2.71 -0.48
CA PHE A 138 7.65 3.95 0.29
C PHE A 138 9.05 4.21 0.84
N PRO A 139 9.98 4.72 0.01
CA PRO A 139 11.33 5.03 0.45
C PRO A 139 11.34 6.02 1.64
N PRO A 140 12.31 5.92 2.57
CA PRO A 140 12.38 6.80 3.75
C PRO A 140 12.37 8.31 3.43
N GLU A 141 12.99 8.71 2.32
CA GLU A 141 12.98 10.08 1.81
C GLU A 141 11.56 10.54 1.43
N GLU A 142 10.77 9.68 0.80
CA GLU A 142 9.39 9.97 0.44
C GLU A 142 8.49 10.03 1.68
N ILE A 143 8.67 9.11 2.64
CA ILE A 143 7.96 9.15 3.93
C ILE A 143 8.19 10.50 4.63
N THR A 144 9.41 11.02 4.59
CA THR A 144 9.75 12.31 5.18
C THR A 144 9.03 13.47 4.48
N ARG A 145 8.93 13.43 3.15
CA ARG A 145 8.14 14.38 2.36
C ARG A 145 6.65 14.30 2.71
N LEU A 146 6.07 13.09 2.75
CA LEU A 146 4.66 12.86 3.08
C LEU A 146 4.30 13.36 4.48
N LYS A 147 5.15 13.13 5.48
CA LYS A 147 5.00 13.70 6.84
C LYS A 147 4.91 15.22 6.82
N THR A 148 5.73 15.87 5.99
CA THR A 148 5.75 17.33 5.89
C THR A 148 4.46 17.85 5.25
N LEU A 149 3.94 17.15 4.24
CA LEU A 149 2.67 17.47 3.61
C LEU A 149 1.49 17.29 4.59
N ALA A 150 1.42 16.15 5.29
CA ALA A 150 0.39 15.89 6.29
C ALA A 150 0.30 17.02 7.34
N LYS A 151 1.44 17.47 7.89
CA LYS A 151 1.51 18.58 8.86
C LYS A 151 1.04 19.92 8.29
N LYS A 152 1.30 20.20 6.99
CA LYS A 152 0.85 21.43 6.33
C LYS A 152 -0.65 21.43 6.10
N THR A 153 -1.24 20.30 5.72
CA THR A 153 -2.67 20.17 5.45
C THR A 153 -3.51 20.32 6.72
N THR A 154 -3.08 19.72 7.84
CA THR A 154 -3.74 19.91 9.15
C THR A 154 -3.77 21.38 9.58
N LYS A 155 -2.67 22.12 9.37
CA LYS A 155 -2.60 23.56 9.69
C LYS A 155 -3.48 24.44 8.80
N ARG A 156 -3.68 24.08 7.53
CA ARG A 156 -4.56 24.83 6.61
C ARG A 156 -6.04 24.63 6.92
N SER A 157 -6.45 23.44 7.38
CA SER A 157 -7.84 23.19 7.81
C SER A 157 -8.20 24.07 9.02
N ILE A 158 -7.31 24.17 10.02
CA ILE A 158 -7.51 25.01 11.21
C ILE A 158 -7.66 26.50 10.86
N LYS A 159 -6.89 27.00 9.88
CA LYS A 159 -6.96 28.40 9.45
C LYS A 159 -8.20 28.74 8.63
N LYS A 160 -8.81 27.79 7.91
CA LYS A 160 -10.04 28.05 7.14
C LYS A 160 -11.27 28.16 8.03
N THR A 161 -11.30 27.45 9.15
CA THR A 161 -12.41 27.54 10.12
C THR A 161 -12.42 28.87 10.86
N THR A 162 -11.26 29.50 11.08
CA THR A 162 -11.18 30.80 11.80
C THR A 162 -11.55 32.03 10.97
N VAL A 163 -11.73 31.91 9.65
CA VAL A 163 -12.08 33.04 8.77
C VAL A 163 -13.55 33.01 8.32
N ALA A 164 -14.31 31.99 8.73
CA ALA A 164 -15.73 31.84 8.36
C ALA A 164 -16.71 32.41 9.40
N GLU A 165 -16.26 32.93 10.54
CA GLU A 165 -17.12 33.48 11.60
C GLU A 165 -17.11 35.02 11.72
N ASP A 166 -16.36 35.73 10.87
CA ASP A 166 -16.41 37.21 10.80
C ASP A 166 -16.95 37.66 9.44
N LYS A 167 -18.27 37.50 9.21
CA LYS A 167 -19.06 38.32 8.26
C LYS A 167 -20.52 38.38 8.66
#